data_AF-A0A3S0HI36-F1
#
_entry.id   AF-A0A3S0HI36-F1
#
_cell.length_a   1.000
_cell.length_b   1.000
_cell.length_c   1.000
_cell.angle_alpha   90.00
_cell.angle_beta   90.00
_cell.angle_gamma   90.00
#
_symmetry.space_group_name_H-M   'P 1'
#
loop_
_entity.id
_entity.type
_entity.pdbx_description
1 polymer ?
#
loop_
_entity_poly.entity_id
_entity_poly.type
_entity_poly.pdbx_seq_one_letter_code
_entity_poly.pdbx_strand_id
1 'polypeptide(L)'
;METLASAQKQITPLSGGKPHAGRAAPFLPMSRAEMTALGWDECDIVLVTGDAYVDHPSFGMAIIGRLLESQGFRVGIISQPDWQSAEPFKALGRPRLFFGITGGNLDSMVNRYTSDRKLRHDDAYTAGGEGGKRPDRCTIVYTQRCREAYKDVPVVLGGIEASLRRIAHYDYWSDKVRRSILADAKADLLIYGNAERAVVEVANRLAAGETPRQLESIRGVALFRRVPEHFTELHADDLDSADEGASRKPGDTVIRLPSFEQVEDDRDAYARASRVLHREANPGNARPLVQRHGDRDLWLNPPPIPLTSDEMDAVYDLPYARAPHPSYGDAKIPAWDMIKFSVTVMRGCFGGCTFCSITEHEGRIIQNRSEGSILREIEKIRDKTPGFTGVISDIGGPTANMYRMACKDPKIDAACRLPSCVFPDICPNLNTSH
;
A
#
# COMPACT_ATOMS: atom_id res chain seq x y z
N MET A 1 10.16 29.36 16.14
CA MET A 1 10.39 29.48 14.69
C MET A 1 11.31 28.33 14.25
N GLU A 2 10.84 27.10 14.44
CA GLU A 2 11.57 25.83 14.22
C GLU A 2 10.66 24.79 13.53
N THR A 3 9.66 25.25 12.77
CA THR A 3 8.50 24.42 12.38
C THR A 3 8.62 23.69 11.04
N LEU A 4 9.81 23.60 10.45
CA LEU A 4 10.00 22.86 9.18
C LEU A 4 11.27 22.00 9.14
N ALA A 5 12.25 22.23 10.02
CA ALA A 5 13.55 21.57 9.93
C ALA A 5 13.60 20.15 10.54
N SER A 6 12.72 19.79 11.49
CA SER A 6 12.75 18.45 12.11
C SER A 6 11.90 17.39 11.40
N ALA A 7 11.07 17.78 10.43
CA ALA A 7 10.20 16.84 9.71
C ALA A 7 10.81 16.26 8.42
N GLN A 8 11.93 16.83 7.95
CA GLN A 8 12.73 16.27 6.86
C GLN A 8 13.77 15.29 7.42
N LYS A 9 13.33 14.16 7.95
CA LYS A 9 14.15 12.94 7.79
C LYS A 9 14.44 12.81 6.29
N GLN A 10 15.70 12.53 5.92
CA GLN A 10 16.11 12.38 4.52
C GLN A 10 15.07 11.54 3.77
N ILE A 11 14.39 12.15 2.81
CA ILE A 11 13.42 11.44 1.97
C ILE A 11 14.23 10.49 1.11
N THR A 12 13.98 9.20 1.23
CA THR A 12 14.63 8.18 0.41
C THR A 12 14.31 8.43 -1.06
N PRO A 13 15.29 8.79 -1.91
CA PRO A 13 15.04 8.98 -3.34
C PRO A 13 14.74 7.64 -4.01
N LEU A 14 13.79 7.62 -4.95
CA LEU A 14 13.52 6.41 -5.75
C LEU A 14 14.64 6.09 -6.75
N SER A 15 15.47 7.06 -7.12
CA SER A 15 16.50 6.95 -8.16
C SER A 15 17.90 6.56 -7.65
N GLY A 16 18.02 6.06 -6.41
CA GLY A 16 19.32 5.81 -5.76
C GLY A 16 19.90 4.41 -5.89
N GLY A 17 19.12 3.41 -6.32
CA GLY A 17 19.59 2.03 -6.46
C GLY A 17 20.61 1.86 -7.59
N LYS A 18 21.59 0.97 -7.42
CA LYS A 18 22.40 0.51 -8.55
C LYS A 18 21.48 -0.34 -9.43
N PRO A 19 21.20 0.03 -10.69
CA PRO A 19 20.39 -0.81 -11.57
C PRO A 19 21.02 -2.20 -11.66
N HIS A 20 20.19 -3.25 -11.74
CA HIS A 20 20.72 -4.58 -12.02
C HIS A 20 21.57 -4.50 -13.30
N ALA A 21 22.78 -5.05 -13.29
CA ALA A 21 23.66 -5.06 -14.47
C ALA A 21 23.09 -5.90 -15.66
N GLY A 22 21.91 -6.48 -15.49
CA GLY A 22 21.19 -7.29 -16.49
C GLY A 22 19.98 -6.56 -17.07
N ARG A 23 19.44 -7.09 -18.16
CA ARG A 23 18.18 -6.61 -18.75
C ARG A 23 17.01 -6.95 -17.81
N ALA A 24 16.05 -6.03 -17.66
CA ALA A 24 14.81 -6.30 -16.93
C ALA A 24 14.13 -7.58 -17.45
N ALA A 25 13.59 -8.38 -16.54
CA ALA A 25 12.94 -9.64 -16.89
C ALA A 25 11.68 -9.34 -17.72
N PRO A 26 11.37 -10.11 -18.78
CA PRO A 26 10.14 -9.92 -19.54
C PRO A 26 8.89 -9.96 -18.63
N PHE A 27 8.89 -10.87 -17.67
CA PHE A 27 8.00 -10.94 -16.52
C PHE A 27 8.83 -11.27 -15.28
N LEU A 28 8.37 -10.85 -14.10
CA LEU A 28 8.96 -11.34 -12.85
C LEU A 28 8.66 -12.85 -12.72
N PRO A 29 9.64 -13.71 -12.37
CA PRO A 29 9.46 -15.15 -12.38
C PRO A 29 8.39 -15.61 -11.39
N MET A 30 7.57 -16.57 -11.83
CA MET A 30 6.60 -17.30 -11.01
C MET A 30 7.03 -18.74 -10.72
N SER A 31 8.14 -19.20 -11.31
CA SER A 31 8.67 -20.55 -11.15
C SER A 31 10.20 -20.62 -11.06
N ARG A 32 10.73 -21.72 -10.51
CA ARG A 32 12.18 -22.01 -10.51
C ARG A 32 12.77 -22.12 -11.91
N ALA A 33 12.00 -22.59 -12.89
CA ALA A 33 12.44 -22.69 -14.28
C ALA A 33 12.71 -21.30 -14.87
N GLU A 34 11.83 -20.34 -14.61
CA GLU A 34 12.00 -18.95 -15.03
C GLU A 34 13.16 -18.27 -14.30
N MET A 35 13.32 -18.52 -13.00
CA MET A 35 14.52 -18.08 -12.26
C MET A 35 15.80 -18.62 -12.91
N THR A 36 15.82 -19.90 -13.27
CA THR A 36 16.98 -20.53 -13.93
C THR A 36 17.26 -19.88 -15.29
N ALA A 37 16.22 -19.57 -16.06
CA ALA A 37 16.35 -18.87 -17.34
C ALA A 37 16.90 -17.43 -17.18
N LEU A 38 16.66 -16.78 -16.04
CA LEU A 38 17.24 -15.50 -15.67
C LEU A 38 18.63 -15.61 -15.03
N GLY A 39 19.13 -16.84 -14.80
CA GLY A 39 20.40 -17.11 -14.13
C GLY A 39 20.33 -16.87 -12.61
N TRP A 40 19.16 -16.95 -12.00
CA TRP A 40 18.93 -16.72 -10.57
C TRP A 40 18.86 -18.05 -9.81
N ASP A 41 19.64 -18.16 -8.74
CA ASP A 41 19.61 -19.26 -7.77
C ASP A 41 18.54 -19.04 -6.68
N GLU A 42 18.32 -17.78 -6.30
CA GLU A 42 17.33 -17.37 -5.31
C GLU A 42 16.71 -16.01 -5.66
N CYS A 43 15.53 -15.73 -5.10
CA CYS A 43 14.96 -14.39 -5.09
C CYS A 43 15.45 -13.63 -3.86
N ASP A 44 15.69 -12.33 -4.00
CA ASP A 44 15.88 -11.46 -2.85
C ASP A 44 14.55 -11.25 -2.13
N ILE A 45 13.47 -11.05 -2.89
CA ILE A 45 12.13 -10.75 -2.39
C ILE A 45 11.12 -11.61 -3.15
N VAL A 46 10.17 -12.20 -2.42
CA VAL A 46 9.03 -12.90 -3.03
C VAL A 46 7.76 -12.18 -2.65
N LEU A 47 6.99 -11.72 -3.64
CA LEU A 47 5.69 -11.11 -3.44
C LEU A 47 4.59 -12.16 -3.57
N VAL A 48 3.72 -12.25 -2.58
CA VAL A 48 2.57 -13.14 -2.57
C VAL A 48 1.29 -12.32 -2.70
N THR A 49 0.47 -12.63 -3.70
CA THR A 49 -0.72 -11.83 -4.05
C THR A 49 -1.98 -12.68 -4.19
N GLY A 50 -3.11 -12.11 -3.76
CA GLY A 50 -4.44 -12.68 -3.94
C GLY A 50 -5.03 -12.55 -5.35
N ASP A 51 -4.35 -11.85 -6.27
CA ASP A 51 -4.75 -11.69 -7.67
C ASP A 51 -3.85 -12.51 -8.61
N ALA A 52 -4.35 -12.80 -9.82
CA ALA A 52 -3.54 -13.24 -10.95
C ALA A 52 -2.40 -12.23 -11.22
N TYR A 53 -1.23 -12.71 -11.66
CA TYR A 53 -0.12 -11.84 -12.04
C TYR A 53 -0.37 -11.22 -13.42
N VAL A 54 -0.84 -9.98 -13.40
CA VAL A 54 -0.91 -9.11 -14.57
C VAL A 54 0.17 -8.04 -14.43
N ASP A 55 1.16 -8.05 -15.31
CA ASP A 55 2.29 -7.13 -15.23
C ASP A 55 1.94 -5.79 -15.89
N HIS A 56 1.15 -5.00 -15.15
CA HIS A 56 0.56 -3.75 -15.63
C HIS A 56 0.59 -2.66 -14.55
N PRO A 57 0.80 -1.38 -14.88
CA PRO A 57 0.84 -0.28 -13.91
C PRO A 57 -0.48 0.05 -13.19
N SER A 58 -1.52 -0.77 -13.38
CA SER A 58 -2.80 -0.69 -12.62
C SER A 58 -2.90 -1.79 -11.56
N PHE A 59 -1.88 -2.65 -11.47
CA PHE A 59 -1.82 -3.77 -10.55
C PHE A 59 -0.74 -3.50 -9.51
N GLY A 60 -1.13 -3.39 -8.23
CA GLY A 60 -0.23 -2.97 -7.16
C GLY A 60 1.01 -3.86 -7.00
N MET A 61 0.87 -5.19 -7.12
CA MET A 61 2.02 -6.09 -7.03
C MET A 61 3.01 -5.90 -8.19
N ALA A 62 2.53 -5.53 -9.39
CA ALA A 62 3.39 -5.26 -10.53
C ALA A 62 4.17 -3.96 -10.34
N ILE A 63 3.52 -2.89 -9.87
CA ILE A 63 4.20 -1.62 -9.52
C ILE A 63 5.32 -1.89 -8.51
N ILE A 64 5.00 -2.56 -7.40
CA ILE A 64 5.98 -2.81 -6.33
C ILE A 64 7.08 -3.76 -6.80
N GLY A 65 6.73 -4.81 -7.54
CA GLY A 65 7.70 -5.77 -8.07
C GLY A 65 8.68 -5.13 -9.06
N ARG A 66 8.18 -4.38 -10.04
CA ARG A 66 9.02 -3.65 -11.02
C ARG A 66 9.84 -2.55 -10.37
N LEU A 67 9.28 -1.86 -9.37
CA LEU A 67 10.03 -0.87 -8.61
C LEU A 67 11.22 -1.52 -7.91
N LEU A 68 11.00 -2.62 -7.18
CA LEU A 68 12.08 -3.36 -6.50
C LEU A 68 13.10 -3.93 -7.49
N GLU A 69 12.66 -4.46 -8.63
CA GLU A 69 13.56 -4.91 -9.72
C GLU A 69 14.43 -3.76 -10.23
N SER A 70 13.86 -2.56 -10.40
CA SER A 70 14.63 -1.39 -10.84
C SER A 70 15.68 -0.92 -9.83
N GLN A 71 15.53 -1.29 -8.54
CA GLN A 71 16.54 -1.08 -7.50
C GLN A 71 17.63 -2.15 -7.49
N GLY A 72 17.57 -3.14 -8.39
CA GLY A 72 18.56 -4.21 -8.51
C GLY A 72 18.22 -5.49 -7.75
N PHE A 73 17.02 -5.61 -7.18
CA PHE A 73 16.60 -6.83 -6.47
C PHE A 73 16.04 -7.89 -7.43
N ARG A 74 16.34 -9.16 -7.16
CA ARG A 74 15.70 -10.32 -7.78
C ARG A 74 14.35 -10.56 -7.14
N VAL A 75 13.28 -10.22 -7.85
CA VAL A 75 11.90 -10.29 -7.31
C VAL A 75 11.12 -11.39 -8.00
N GLY A 76 10.49 -12.26 -7.21
CA GLY A 76 9.59 -13.30 -7.72
C GLY A 76 8.14 -13.10 -7.27
N ILE A 77 7.17 -13.63 -8.01
CA ILE A 77 5.75 -13.52 -7.71
C ILE A 77 5.15 -14.91 -7.43
N ILE A 78 4.45 -15.06 -6.30
CA ILE A 78 3.56 -16.19 -6.04
C ILE A 78 2.12 -15.65 -6.10
N SER A 79 1.42 -16.01 -7.17
CA SER A 79 0.06 -15.54 -7.43
C SER A 79 -0.97 -16.62 -7.11
N GLN A 80 -1.98 -16.26 -6.31
CA GLN A 80 -3.09 -17.13 -5.90
C GLN A 80 -2.65 -18.55 -5.46
N PRO A 81 -1.66 -18.68 -4.57
CA PRO A 81 -1.24 -19.99 -4.09
C PRO A 81 -2.38 -20.69 -3.33
N ASP A 82 -2.51 -22.00 -3.51
CA ASP A 82 -3.43 -22.79 -2.68
C ASP A 82 -2.98 -22.71 -1.21
N TRP A 83 -3.85 -22.14 -0.38
CA TRP A 83 -3.59 -21.87 1.03
C TRP A 83 -3.95 -23.03 1.95
N GLN A 84 -4.35 -24.18 1.42
CA GLN A 84 -4.60 -25.37 2.24
C GLN A 84 -3.30 -25.99 2.79
N SER A 85 -2.15 -25.68 2.19
CA SER A 85 -0.83 -26.10 2.68
C SER A 85 0.23 -25.01 2.48
N ALA A 86 1.40 -25.19 3.08
CA ALA A 86 2.55 -24.30 2.88
C ALA A 86 3.37 -24.62 1.61
N GLU A 87 3.13 -25.76 0.94
CA GLU A 87 3.94 -26.19 -0.21
C GLU A 87 3.91 -25.19 -1.39
N PRO A 88 2.75 -24.64 -1.80
CA PRO A 88 2.72 -23.63 -2.87
C PRO A 88 3.53 -22.37 -2.56
N PHE A 89 3.71 -22.04 -1.27
CA PHE A 89 4.50 -20.89 -0.82
C PHE A 89 6.01 -21.15 -0.86
N LYS A 90 6.42 -22.39 -1.13
CA LYS A 90 7.82 -22.78 -1.34
C LYS A 90 8.23 -22.77 -2.82
N ALA A 91 7.31 -22.50 -3.74
CA ALA A 91 7.52 -22.62 -5.19
C ALA A 91 8.77 -21.89 -5.70
N LEU A 92 9.09 -20.72 -5.13
CA LEU A 92 10.28 -19.93 -5.50
C LEU A 92 11.46 -20.10 -4.55
N GLY A 93 11.33 -20.95 -3.54
CA GLY A 93 12.32 -21.11 -2.48
C GLY A 93 12.23 -20.08 -1.35
N ARG A 94 13.27 -20.08 -0.53
CA ARG A 94 13.45 -19.10 0.55
C ARG A 94 13.93 -17.79 -0.07
N PRO A 95 13.23 -16.66 0.11
CA PRO A 95 13.76 -15.36 -0.27
C PRO A 95 14.89 -14.94 0.68
N ARG A 96 15.88 -14.22 0.14
CA ARG A 96 17.03 -13.73 0.93
C ARG A 96 16.62 -12.66 1.94
N LEU A 97 15.68 -11.78 1.59
CA LEU A 97 15.31 -10.61 2.39
C LEU A 97 13.96 -10.79 3.09
N PHE A 98 12.85 -10.93 2.35
CA PHE A 98 11.52 -11.01 2.95
C PHE A 98 10.46 -11.56 1.99
N PHE A 99 9.34 -12.00 2.56
CA PHE A 99 8.06 -12.16 1.84
C PHE A 99 7.24 -10.87 1.92
N GLY A 100 6.85 -10.33 0.77
CA GLY A 100 5.88 -9.22 0.70
C GLY A 100 4.48 -9.76 0.43
N ILE A 101 3.49 -9.42 1.24
CA ILE A 101 2.14 -10.04 1.13
C ILE A 101 1.07 -8.98 0.92
N THR A 102 0.19 -9.22 -0.05
CA THR A 102 -0.98 -8.38 -0.35
C THR A 102 -2.22 -9.22 -0.67
N GLY A 103 -3.40 -8.71 -0.29
CA GLY A 103 -4.69 -9.29 -0.68
C GLY A 103 -5.03 -9.13 -2.17
N GLY A 104 -4.28 -8.27 -2.89
CA GLY A 104 -4.53 -7.90 -4.29
C GLY A 104 -4.94 -6.43 -4.44
N ASN A 105 -5.51 -6.09 -5.60
CA ASN A 105 -6.05 -4.76 -5.90
C ASN A 105 -7.40 -4.49 -5.22
N LEU A 106 -8.08 -5.53 -4.77
CA LEU A 106 -9.32 -5.44 -4.00
C LEU A 106 -9.16 -6.22 -2.69
N ASP A 107 -9.82 -5.73 -1.64
CA ASP A 107 -9.94 -6.46 -0.38
C ASP A 107 -10.55 -7.85 -0.62
N SER A 108 -9.99 -8.89 0.02
CA SER A 108 -10.39 -10.27 -0.25
C SER A 108 -11.84 -10.57 0.15
N MET A 109 -12.35 -9.89 1.18
CA MET A 109 -13.75 -10.02 1.59
C MET A 109 -14.67 -9.29 0.62
N VAL A 110 -14.33 -8.05 0.24
CA VAL A 110 -15.10 -7.29 -0.77
C VAL A 110 -15.11 -7.97 -2.12
N ASN A 111 -14.03 -8.66 -2.50
CA ASN A 111 -13.99 -9.47 -3.71
C ASN A 111 -14.98 -10.65 -3.62
N ARG A 112 -14.91 -11.43 -2.53
CA ARG A 112 -15.69 -12.66 -2.39
C ARG A 112 -17.16 -12.43 -2.04
N TYR A 113 -17.51 -11.33 -1.39
CA TYR A 113 -18.85 -11.09 -0.86
C TYR A 113 -19.47 -9.75 -1.30
N THR A 114 -20.75 -9.77 -1.66
CA THR A 114 -21.54 -8.54 -1.89
C THR A 114 -21.72 -7.75 -0.58
N SER A 115 -22.14 -6.49 -0.68
CA SER A 115 -22.49 -5.68 0.50
C SER A 115 -23.53 -6.36 1.39
N ASP A 116 -24.44 -7.15 0.80
CA ASP A 116 -25.45 -7.93 1.52
C ASP A 116 -24.93 -9.28 2.04
N ARG A 117 -23.60 -9.48 2.08
CA ARG A 117 -22.92 -10.70 2.53
C ARG A 117 -23.25 -11.95 1.70
N LYS A 118 -23.67 -11.79 0.45
CA LYS A 118 -23.86 -12.92 -0.48
C LYS A 118 -22.53 -13.28 -1.15
N LEU A 119 -22.29 -14.57 -1.33
CA LEU A 119 -21.10 -15.07 -2.01
C LEU A 119 -21.15 -14.71 -3.50
N ARG A 120 -20.04 -14.19 -4.05
CA ARG A 120 -19.82 -14.10 -5.49
C ARG A 120 -19.24 -15.42 -6.00
N HIS A 121 -19.68 -15.81 -7.19
CA HIS A 121 -19.21 -17.03 -7.85
C HIS A 121 -18.11 -16.76 -8.88
N ASP A 122 -17.79 -15.49 -9.11
CA ASP A 122 -16.78 -14.98 -10.01
C ASP A 122 -15.73 -14.14 -9.27
N ASP A 123 -14.52 -14.10 -9.80
CA ASP A 123 -13.45 -13.19 -9.36
C ASP A 123 -12.79 -12.53 -10.57
N ALA A 124 -12.99 -11.22 -10.71
CA ALA A 124 -12.45 -10.45 -11.82
C ALA A 124 -10.90 -10.48 -11.92
N TYR A 125 -10.22 -10.77 -10.82
CA TYR A 125 -8.75 -10.80 -10.76
C TYR A 125 -8.17 -12.21 -10.88
N THR A 126 -8.98 -13.20 -11.24
CA THR A 126 -8.57 -14.59 -11.38
C THR A 126 -8.55 -15.02 -12.84
N ALA A 127 -7.61 -15.89 -13.20
CA ALA A 127 -7.59 -16.56 -14.50
C ALA A 127 -8.88 -17.38 -14.73
N GLY A 128 -9.57 -17.13 -15.83
CA GLY A 128 -10.89 -17.71 -16.12
C GLY A 128 -12.06 -17.05 -15.40
N GLY A 129 -11.81 -16.02 -14.58
CA GLY A 129 -12.85 -15.41 -13.74
C GLY A 129 -13.33 -16.31 -12.59
N GLU A 130 -12.59 -17.37 -12.26
CA GLU A 130 -13.01 -18.38 -11.27
C GLU A 130 -13.09 -17.80 -9.86
N GLY A 131 -14.25 -17.96 -9.21
CA GLY A 131 -14.40 -17.62 -7.79
C GLY A 131 -13.61 -18.58 -6.88
N GLY A 132 -13.24 -18.08 -5.69
CA GLY A 132 -12.67 -18.93 -4.63
C GLY A 132 -11.22 -19.36 -4.82
N LYS A 133 -10.40 -18.58 -5.56
CA LYS A 133 -8.94 -18.79 -5.68
C LYS A 133 -8.09 -18.02 -4.66
N ARG A 134 -8.72 -17.31 -3.73
CA ARG A 134 -8.07 -16.68 -2.58
C ARG A 134 -8.90 -16.89 -1.31
N PRO A 135 -8.27 -16.96 -0.13
CA PRO A 135 -8.98 -17.07 1.12
C PRO A 135 -9.56 -15.73 1.57
N ASP A 136 -10.55 -15.81 2.45
CA ASP A 136 -11.02 -14.69 3.26
C ASP A 136 -9.89 -14.14 4.12
N ARG A 137 -9.75 -12.81 4.18
CA ARG A 137 -8.66 -12.12 4.88
C ARG A 137 -7.31 -12.64 4.42
N CYS A 138 -7.17 -12.67 3.09
CA CYS A 138 -6.07 -13.23 2.32
C CYS A 138 -4.69 -12.96 2.93
N THR A 139 -4.41 -11.71 3.29
CA THR A 139 -3.14 -11.28 3.89
C THR A 139 -2.79 -12.04 5.18
N ILE A 140 -3.77 -12.33 6.04
CA ILE A 140 -3.54 -13.09 7.30
C ILE A 140 -3.17 -14.53 6.97
N VAL A 141 -3.94 -15.18 6.11
CA VAL A 141 -3.75 -16.60 5.76
C VAL A 141 -2.42 -16.80 5.05
N TYR A 142 -2.10 -15.96 4.07
CA TYR A 142 -0.83 -16.03 3.33
C TYR A 142 0.37 -15.77 4.24
N THR A 143 0.24 -14.87 5.23
CA THR A 143 1.29 -14.68 6.24
C THR A 143 1.57 -15.96 7.01
N GLN A 144 0.52 -16.64 7.48
CA GLN A 144 0.68 -17.90 8.21
C GLN A 144 1.37 -18.97 7.36
N ARG A 145 0.99 -19.08 6.08
CA ARG A 145 1.62 -20.05 5.16
C ARG A 145 3.06 -19.72 4.80
N CYS A 146 3.40 -18.45 4.62
CA CYS A 146 4.80 -18.04 4.43
C CYS A 146 5.65 -18.37 5.66
N ARG A 147 5.12 -18.16 6.87
CA ARG A 147 5.82 -18.51 8.13
C ARG A 147 5.94 -20.02 8.33
N GLU A 148 4.95 -20.80 7.91
CA GLU A 148 5.01 -22.27 7.91
C GLU A 148 6.05 -22.78 6.90
N ALA A 149 6.14 -22.15 5.71
CA ALA A 149 7.13 -22.47 4.70
C ALA A 149 8.56 -22.13 5.16
N TYR A 150 8.76 -20.94 5.72
CA TYR A 150 10.07 -20.45 6.19
C TYR A 150 9.93 -19.55 7.43
N LYS A 151 10.11 -20.14 8.62
CA LYS A 151 9.87 -19.49 9.92
C LYS A 151 10.66 -18.19 10.15
N ASP A 152 11.93 -18.18 9.75
CA ASP A 152 12.87 -17.09 10.05
C ASP A 152 12.97 -16.03 8.95
N VAL A 153 12.09 -16.08 7.94
CA VAL A 153 12.03 -15.06 6.90
C VAL A 153 11.10 -13.93 7.37
N PRO A 154 11.55 -12.66 7.34
CA PRO A 154 10.68 -11.53 7.61
C PRO A 154 9.45 -11.51 6.69
N VAL A 155 8.29 -11.15 7.26
CA VAL A 155 7.06 -10.95 6.48
C VAL A 155 6.64 -9.49 6.56
N VAL A 156 6.47 -8.88 5.39
CA VAL A 156 6.09 -7.46 5.22
C VAL A 156 4.71 -7.40 4.55
N LEU A 157 3.73 -6.80 5.22
CA LEU A 157 2.38 -6.63 4.67
C LEU A 157 2.27 -5.35 3.86
N GLY A 158 1.44 -5.35 2.82
CA GLY A 158 1.14 -4.17 2.04
C GLY A 158 -0.20 -4.26 1.30
N GLY A 159 -0.47 -3.24 0.48
CA GLY A 159 -1.71 -3.13 -0.29
C GLY A 159 -2.89 -2.60 0.52
N ILE A 160 -4.03 -2.43 -0.17
CA ILE A 160 -5.26 -1.84 0.38
C ILE A 160 -5.74 -2.61 1.60
N GLU A 161 -5.74 -3.96 1.51
CA GLU A 161 -6.20 -4.83 2.57
C GLU A 161 -5.47 -4.62 3.90
N ALA A 162 -4.13 -4.49 3.84
CA ALA A 162 -3.30 -4.26 5.02
C ALA A 162 -3.38 -2.80 5.49
N SER A 163 -3.28 -1.86 4.54
CA SER A 163 -3.23 -0.43 4.81
C SER A 163 -4.46 0.07 5.56
N LEU A 164 -5.67 -0.34 5.15
CA LEU A 164 -6.91 0.10 5.79
C LEU A 164 -7.11 -0.52 7.19
N ARG A 165 -6.43 -1.63 7.49
CA ARG A 165 -6.52 -2.37 8.75
C ARG A 165 -5.28 -2.20 9.62
N ARG A 166 -4.54 -1.11 9.43
CA ARG A 166 -3.27 -0.82 10.12
C ARG A 166 -3.43 -0.57 11.61
N ILE A 167 -4.61 -0.18 12.09
CA ILE A 167 -4.98 -0.09 13.50
C ILE A 167 -6.21 -0.98 13.79
N ALA A 168 -6.69 -0.99 15.02
CA ALA A 168 -8.00 -1.57 15.35
C ALA A 168 -9.09 -0.97 14.45
N HIS A 169 -9.93 -1.84 13.88
CA HIS A 169 -10.90 -1.45 12.85
C HIS A 169 -12.18 -2.25 13.00
N TYR A 170 -13.31 -1.64 12.63
CA TYR A 170 -14.57 -2.33 12.52
C TYR A 170 -14.60 -3.22 11.28
N ASP A 171 -14.86 -4.50 11.48
CA ASP A 171 -15.00 -5.50 10.43
C ASP A 171 -16.48 -5.78 10.16
N TYR A 172 -17.00 -5.16 9.11
CA TYR A 172 -18.41 -5.30 8.69
C TYR A 172 -18.85 -6.76 8.52
N TRP A 173 -17.94 -7.66 8.13
CA TRP A 173 -18.25 -9.05 7.83
C TRP A 173 -18.53 -9.88 9.07
N SER A 174 -17.77 -9.66 10.15
CA SER A 174 -17.97 -10.36 11.43
C SER A 174 -18.75 -9.55 12.46
N ASP A 175 -19.10 -8.30 12.13
CA ASP A 175 -19.80 -7.35 13.02
C ASP A 175 -19.05 -7.16 14.35
N LYS A 176 -17.73 -6.97 14.25
CA LYS A 176 -16.82 -6.85 15.39
C LYS A 176 -15.73 -5.83 15.13
N VAL A 177 -15.23 -5.21 16.19
CA VAL A 177 -13.95 -4.51 16.14
C VAL A 177 -12.84 -5.56 16.21
N ARG A 178 -11.94 -5.53 15.22
CA ARG A 178 -10.79 -6.41 15.14
C ARG A 178 -9.53 -5.64 15.48
N ARG A 179 -8.49 -6.36 15.89
CA ARG A 179 -7.15 -5.82 16.07
C ARG A 179 -6.59 -5.34 14.72
N SER A 180 -5.45 -4.64 14.77
CA SER A 180 -4.67 -4.38 13.56
C SER A 180 -4.35 -5.69 12.85
N ILE A 181 -4.41 -5.68 11.52
CA ILE A 181 -4.03 -6.83 10.70
C ILE A 181 -2.58 -7.26 10.94
N LEU A 182 -1.70 -6.33 11.34
CA LEU A 182 -0.33 -6.66 11.73
C LEU A 182 -0.30 -7.53 12.99
N ALA A 183 -1.22 -7.28 13.93
CA ALA A 183 -1.40 -8.10 15.13
C ALA A 183 -1.94 -9.49 14.78
N ASP A 184 -3.01 -9.55 13.98
CA ASP A 184 -3.71 -10.78 13.61
C ASP A 184 -2.84 -11.70 12.73
N ALA A 185 -2.13 -11.13 11.75
CA ALA A 185 -1.23 -11.86 10.86
C ALA A 185 0.07 -12.27 11.56
N LYS A 186 0.45 -11.59 12.65
CA LYS A 186 1.77 -11.72 13.30
C LYS A 186 2.92 -11.49 12.31
N ALA A 187 2.77 -10.57 11.36
CA ALA A 187 3.85 -10.18 10.46
C ALA A 187 4.87 -9.28 11.17
N ASP A 188 6.01 -9.02 10.53
CA ASP A 188 7.09 -8.23 11.12
C ASP A 188 6.86 -6.72 10.89
N LEU A 189 6.39 -6.36 9.69
CA LEU A 189 6.12 -4.98 9.28
C LEU A 189 4.81 -4.89 8.51
N LEU A 190 4.20 -3.70 8.53
CA LEU A 190 3.11 -3.33 7.64
C LEU A 190 3.49 -2.00 6.97
N ILE A 191 3.49 -2.00 5.64
CA ILE A 191 3.71 -0.81 4.81
C ILE A 191 2.33 -0.31 4.33
N TYR A 192 2.02 0.96 4.57
CA TYR A 192 0.70 1.52 4.29
C TYR A 192 0.73 2.78 3.43
N GLY A 193 -0.32 2.94 2.65
CA GLY A 193 -0.53 3.98 1.66
C GLY A 193 0.36 3.88 0.41
N ASN A 194 0.50 5.00 -0.32
CA ASN A 194 1.39 5.14 -1.48
C ASN A 194 2.86 5.14 -1.02
N ALA A 195 3.39 3.94 -0.77
CA ALA A 195 4.57 3.73 0.03
C ALA A 195 5.76 3.16 -0.77
N GLU A 196 5.87 3.51 -2.05
CA GLU A 196 6.99 3.17 -2.94
C GLU A 196 8.35 3.45 -2.30
N ARG A 197 8.50 4.63 -1.71
CA ARG A 197 9.74 5.01 -1.01
C ARG A 197 10.00 4.12 0.20
N ALA A 198 8.95 3.80 0.96
CA ALA A 198 9.07 2.97 2.15
C ALA A 198 9.49 1.54 1.79
N VAL A 199 8.92 0.95 0.73
CA VAL A 199 9.29 -0.41 0.31
C VAL A 199 10.74 -0.47 -0.21
N VAL A 200 11.19 0.55 -0.94
CA VAL A 200 12.58 0.67 -1.39
C VAL A 200 13.53 0.82 -0.20
N GLU A 201 13.19 1.68 0.77
CA GLU A 201 14.01 1.88 1.97
C GLU A 201 14.08 0.62 2.83
N VAL A 202 12.95 -0.06 3.04
CA VAL A 202 12.88 -1.35 3.76
C VAL A 202 13.77 -2.38 3.07
N ALA A 203 13.64 -2.56 1.76
CA ALA A 203 14.44 -3.54 1.01
C ALA A 203 15.94 -3.25 1.10
N ASN A 204 16.35 -1.99 0.93
CA ASN A 204 17.76 -1.60 1.02
C ASN A 204 18.34 -1.78 2.42
N ARG A 205 17.60 -1.40 3.47
CA ARG A 205 18.07 -1.54 4.86
C ARG A 205 18.15 -2.99 5.30
N LEU A 206 17.18 -3.83 4.92
CA LEU A 206 17.27 -5.28 5.13
C LEU A 206 18.45 -5.88 4.35
N ALA A 207 18.71 -5.42 3.12
CA ALA A 207 19.88 -5.85 2.35
C ALA A 207 21.21 -5.40 2.97
N ALA A 208 21.22 -4.28 3.70
CA ALA A 208 22.35 -3.82 4.50
C ALA A 208 22.52 -4.57 5.83
N GLY A 209 21.67 -5.55 6.13
CA GLY A 209 21.76 -6.40 7.33
C GLY A 209 20.98 -5.89 8.54
N GLU A 210 20.17 -4.84 8.39
CA GLU A 210 19.25 -4.42 9.45
C GLU A 210 18.10 -5.41 9.63
N THR A 211 17.56 -5.46 10.85
CA THR A 211 16.39 -6.27 11.18
C THR A 211 15.10 -5.46 11.05
N PRO A 212 13.93 -6.09 10.85
CA PRO A 212 12.65 -5.38 10.81
C PRO A 212 12.40 -4.43 11.99
N ARG A 213 12.84 -4.80 13.19
CA ARG A 213 12.68 -3.98 14.40
C ARG A 213 13.46 -2.66 14.35
N GLN A 214 14.52 -2.58 13.55
CA GLN A 214 15.34 -1.36 13.39
C GLN A 214 14.75 -0.39 12.35
N LEU A 215 13.72 -0.81 11.60
CA LEU A 215 13.09 -0.01 10.54
C LEU A 215 12.01 0.95 11.07
N GLU A 216 12.12 1.31 12.34
CA GLU A 216 11.15 2.10 13.09
C GLU A 216 11.09 3.58 12.69
N SER A 217 12.01 4.05 11.85
CA SER A 217 12.09 5.44 11.40
C SER A 217 11.43 5.72 10.06
N ILE A 218 11.02 4.68 9.33
CA ILE A 218 10.58 4.76 7.93
C ILE A 218 9.13 5.22 7.87
N ARG A 219 8.86 6.29 7.13
CA ARG A 219 7.50 6.80 6.93
C ARG A 219 6.64 5.77 6.19
N GLY A 220 5.38 5.63 6.57
CA GLY A 220 4.48 4.62 6.00
C GLY A 220 4.71 3.20 6.53
N VAL A 221 5.58 3.01 7.53
CA VAL A 221 5.80 1.71 8.18
C VAL A 221 5.14 1.67 9.55
N ALA A 222 4.43 0.57 9.82
CA ALA A 222 3.93 0.20 11.13
C ALA A 222 4.63 -1.08 11.64
N LEU A 223 4.89 -1.13 12.94
CA LEU A 223 5.57 -2.23 13.62
C LEU A 223 5.23 -2.27 15.10
N PHE A 224 5.44 -3.42 15.75
CA PHE A 224 5.35 -3.50 17.21
C PHE A 224 6.65 -3.03 17.87
N ARG A 225 6.55 -2.01 18.73
CA ARG A 225 7.66 -1.51 19.55
C ARG A 225 7.10 -0.74 20.75
N ARG A 226 7.87 -0.66 21.83
CA ARG A 226 7.57 0.29 22.91
C ARG A 226 7.78 1.71 22.43
N VAL A 227 7.01 2.64 23.01
CA VAL A 227 7.28 4.07 22.87
C VAL A 227 8.67 4.37 23.44
N PRO A 228 9.56 5.05 22.70
CA PRO A 228 10.87 5.43 23.22
C PRO A 228 10.76 6.41 24.39
N GLU A 229 11.65 6.33 25.36
CA GLU A 229 11.62 7.19 26.57
C GLU A 229 11.73 8.71 26.26
N HIS A 230 12.35 9.08 25.13
CA HIS A 230 12.47 10.48 24.72
C HIS A 230 11.21 11.03 24.03
N PHE A 231 10.23 10.19 23.71
CA PHE A 231 8.98 10.64 23.12
C PHE A 231 8.00 11.10 24.21
N THR A 232 7.39 12.25 23.99
CA THR A 232 6.26 12.69 24.81
C THR A 232 4.96 12.16 24.23
N GLU A 233 4.21 11.42 25.05
CA GLU A 233 2.90 10.91 24.67
C GLU A 233 1.81 11.99 24.79
N LEU A 234 1.00 12.10 23.74
CA LEU A 234 -0.18 12.94 23.66
C LEU A 234 -1.39 12.03 23.69
N HIS A 235 -2.19 12.11 24.75
CA HIS A 235 -3.24 11.14 25.04
C HIS A 235 -4.53 11.47 24.29
N ALA A 236 -4.93 10.58 23.39
CA ALA A 236 -6.27 10.53 22.83
C ALA A 236 -7.10 9.37 23.41
N ASP A 237 -6.51 8.57 24.29
CA ASP A 237 -7.12 7.44 25.01
C ASP A 237 -7.84 7.83 26.30
N ASP A 238 -7.63 9.05 26.79
CA ASP A 238 -8.44 9.69 27.84
C ASP A 238 -9.73 10.25 27.21
N LEU A 239 -10.86 9.59 27.47
CA LEU A 239 -12.17 9.97 26.91
C LEU A 239 -12.77 11.22 27.56
N ASP A 240 -12.36 11.55 28.79
CA ASP A 240 -12.84 12.72 29.52
C ASP A 240 -12.15 14.01 29.06
N SER A 241 -10.96 13.88 28.47
CA SER A 241 -10.25 15.00 27.84
C SER A 241 -10.83 15.37 26.48
N ALA A 242 -11.01 16.67 26.24
CA ALA A 242 -11.40 17.22 24.94
C ALA A 242 -10.23 17.44 23.98
N ASP A 243 -8.97 17.31 24.43
CA ASP A 243 -7.77 17.59 23.60
C ASP A 243 -7.60 16.56 22.48
N GLU A 244 -7.88 15.28 22.75
CA GLU A 244 -7.70 14.18 21.78
C GLU A 244 -6.26 14.13 21.20
N GLY A 245 -5.26 14.46 22.02
CA GLY A 245 -3.87 14.60 21.57
C GLY A 245 -3.63 15.73 20.56
N ALA A 246 -4.51 16.73 20.47
CA ALA A 246 -4.35 17.89 19.59
C ALA A 246 -3.26 18.86 20.07
N SER A 247 -2.94 18.86 21.37
CA SER A 247 -1.92 19.70 21.95
C SER A 247 -0.57 19.57 21.24
N ARG A 248 0.15 20.69 21.12
CA ARG A 248 1.52 20.72 20.57
C ARG A 248 2.51 20.89 21.70
N LYS A 249 3.47 19.97 21.77
CA LYS A 249 4.62 20.05 22.66
C LYS A 249 5.91 20.11 21.84
N PRO A 250 6.94 20.83 22.31
CA PRO A 250 8.25 20.79 21.67
C PRO A 250 8.86 19.39 21.78
N GLY A 251 9.77 19.06 20.86
CA GLY A 251 10.43 17.76 20.82
C GLY A 251 9.63 16.66 20.12
N ASP A 252 10.08 15.42 20.29
CA ASP A 252 9.47 14.25 19.69
C ASP A 252 8.18 13.88 20.41
N THR A 253 7.09 13.79 19.67
CA THR A 253 5.76 13.49 20.20
C THR A 253 5.13 12.33 19.45
N VAL A 254 4.31 11.56 20.17
CA VAL A 254 3.50 10.46 19.62
C VAL A 254 2.08 10.59 20.19
N ILE A 255 1.07 10.31 19.38
CA ILE A 255 -0.31 10.29 19.88
C ILE A 255 -0.66 8.87 20.30
N ARG A 256 -1.05 8.70 21.57
CA ARG A 256 -1.61 7.45 22.07
C ARG A 256 -3.09 7.40 21.75
N LEU A 257 -3.46 6.50 20.83
CA LEU A 257 -4.85 6.19 20.51
C LEU A 257 -5.48 5.35 21.63
N PRO A 258 -6.82 5.39 21.79
CA PRO A 258 -7.54 4.40 22.58
C PRO A 258 -7.06 2.98 22.22
N SER A 259 -6.77 2.18 23.23
CA SER A 259 -6.32 0.79 23.07
C SER A 259 -7.35 -0.06 22.32
N PHE A 260 -6.91 -1.18 21.76
CA PHE A 260 -7.82 -2.15 21.14
C PHE A 260 -8.95 -2.55 22.09
N GLU A 261 -8.61 -2.84 23.34
CA GLU A 261 -9.58 -3.23 24.36
C GLU A 261 -10.60 -2.12 24.64
N GLN A 262 -10.18 -0.85 24.68
CA GLN A 262 -11.12 0.27 24.80
C GLN A 262 -12.03 0.41 23.58
N VAL A 263 -11.50 0.33 22.36
CA VAL A 263 -12.31 0.53 21.15
C VAL A 263 -13.20 -0.68 20.81
N GLU A 264 -12.90 -1.86 21.36
CA GLU A 264 -13.75 -3.04 21.24
C GLU A 264 -15.04 -2.88 22.07
N ASP A 265 -14.93 -2.28 23.26
CA ASP A 265 -16.03 -2.16 24.21
C ASP A 265 -16.77 -0.81 24.13
N ASP A 266 -16.12 0.25 23.62
CA ASP A 266 -16.66 1.61 23.60
C ASP A 266 -16.68 2.23 22.19
N ARG A 267 -17.89 2.60 21.73
CA ARG A 267 -18.12 3.21 20.41
C ARG A 267 -17.58 4.63 20.30
N ASP A 268 -17.57 5.40 21.38
CA ASP A 268 -17.02 6.76 21.40
C ASP A 268 -15.48 6.70 21.38
N ALA A 269 -14.89 5.72 22.06
CA ALA A 269 -13.46 5.43 21.94
C ALA A 269 -13.09 5.06 20.49
N TYR A 270 -13.87 4.19 19.84
CA TYR A 270 -13.67 3.84 18.43
C TYR A 270 -13.79 5.07 17.51
N ALA A 271 -14.84 5.87 17.68
CA ALA A 271 -15.05 7.08 16.89
C ALA A 271 -13.92 8.10 17.07
N ARG A 272 -13.41 8.25 18.30
CA ARG A 272 -12.25 9.10 18.61
C ARG A 272 -10.98 8.59 17.97
N ALA A 273 -10.66 7.30 18.08
CA ALA A 273 -9.50 6.69 17.45
C ALA A 273 -9.52 6.90 15.92
N SER A 274 -10.67 6.68 15.29
CA SER A 274 -10.87 6.93 13.86
C SER A 274 -10.67 8.40 13.49
N ARG A 275 -11.28 9.33 14.24
CA ARG A 275 -11.11 10.78 14.01
C ARG A 275 -9.65 11.22 14.10
N VAL A 276 -8.92 10.76 15.10
CA VAL A 276 -7.49 11.08 15.27
C VAL A 276 -6.66 10.50 14.13
N LEU A 277 -6.92 9.24 13.72
CA LEU A 277 -6.26 8.62 12.56
C LEU A 277 -6.42 9.48 11.30
N HIS A 278 -7.62 9.98 11.02
CA HIS A 278 -7.90 10.82 9.86
C HIS A 278 -7.20 12.18 9.95
N ARG A 279 -7.13 12.78 11.14
CA ARG A 279 -6.41 14.05 11.36
C ARG A 279 -4.89 13.90 11.16
N GLU A 280 -4.32 12.73 11.44
CA GLU A 280 -2.91 12.41 11.23
C GLU A 280 -2.62 11.73 9.87
N ALA A 281 -3.53 11.87 8.90
CA ALA A 281 -3.32 11.37 7.53
C ALA A 281 -2.53 12.34 6.63
N ASN A 282 -2.34 13.60 7.03
CA ASN A 282 -1.59 14.58 6.23
C ASN A 282 -0.07 14.43 6.43
N PRO A 283 0.70 14.02 5.41
CA PRO A 283 2.12 13.78 5.58
C PRO A 283 2.94 15.02 5.95
N GLY A 284 2.45 16.24 5.71
CA GLY A 284 3.13 17.50 6.08
C GLY A 284 3.11 17.83 7.58
N ASN A 285 2.17 17.28 8.35
CA ASN A 285 2.04 17.56 9.78
C ASN A 285 1.69 16.35 10.66
N ALA A 286 1.56 15.18 10.04
CA ALA A 286 1.22 13.95 10.74
C ALA A 286 2.28 13.59 11.77
N ARG A 287 1.81 13.25 12.96
CA ARG A 287 2.61 12.70 14.05
C ARG A 287 2.57 11.17 14.01
N PRO A 288 3.59 10.49 14.56
CA PRO A 288 3.49 9.06 14.82
C PRO A 288 2.27 8.77 15.71
N LEU A 289 1.67 7.61 15.50
CA LEU A 289 0.58 7.09 16.34
C LEU A 289 1.05 5.85 17.07
N VAL A 290 0.54 5.63 18.28
CA VAL A 290 0.69 4.37 19.00
C VAL A 290 -0.68 3.88 19.46
N GLN A 291 -0.96 2.59 19.25
CA GLN A 291 -2.15 1.93 19.78
C GLN A 291 -1.74 0.68 20.53
N ARG A 292 -2.23 0.54 21.77
CA ARG A 292 -1.98 -0.67 22.56
C ARG A 292 -2.90 -1.80 22.10
N HIS A 293 -2.31 -2.98 21.90
CA HIS A 293 -3.01 -4.24 21.63
C HIS A 293 -2.53 -5.29 22.64
N GLY A 294 -3.29 -5.49 23.72
CA GLY A 294 -2.85 -6.30 24.86
C GLY A 294 -1.62 -5.69 25.56
N ASP A 295 -0.52 -6.44 25.59
CA ASP A 295 0.75 -6.09 26.23
C ASP A 295 1.76 -5.41 25.29
N ARG A 296 1.39 -5.16 24.03
CA ARG A 296 2.27 -4.60 23.00
C ARG A 296 1.72 -3.30 22.45
N ASP A 297 2.63 -2.38 22.19
CA ASP A 297 2.36 -1.13 21.48
C ASP A 297 2.59 -1.33 19.98
N LEU A 298 1.56 -1.05 19.20
CA LEU A 298 1.62 -0.93 17.76
C LEU A 298 1.98 0.51 17.41
N TRP A 299 3.15 0.70 16.83
CA TRP A 299 3.66 1.98 16.38
C TRP A 299 3.37 2.18 14.89
N LEU A 300 2.86 3.36 14.53
CA LEU A 300 2.69 3.79 13.15
C LEU A 300 3.53 5.05 12.93
N ASN A 301 4.52 4.95 12.05
CA ASN A 301 5.22 6.14 11.57
C ASN A 301 4.28 7.02 10.74
N PRO A 302 4.54 8.33 10.62
CA PRO A 302 3.77 9.21 9.75
C PRO A 302 3.64 8.67 8.32
N PRO A 303 2.55 8.98 7.60
CA PRO A 303 2.30 8.51 6.24
C PRO A 303 3.44 8.90 5.28
N PRO A 304 3.63 8.14 4.19
CA PRO A 304 4.66 8.45 3.20
C PRO A 304 4.44 9.84 2.61
N ILE A 305 5.53 10.52 2.27
CA ILE A 305 5.45 11.74 1.47
C ILE A 305 4.99 11.33 0.06
N PRO A 306 4.05 12.04 -0.58
CA PRO A 306 3.61 11.74 -1.94
C PRO A 306 4.78 11.84 -2.94
N LEU A 307 4.75 11.05 -4.01
CA LEU A 307 5.73 11.12 -5.09
C LEU A 307 5.64 12.46 -5.82
N THR A 308 6.80 12.97 -6.25
CA THR A 308 6.84 14.06 -7.23
C THR A 308 6.40 13.57 -8.61
N SER A 309 6.12 14.48 -9.53
CA SER A 309 5.77 14.10 -10.90
C SER A 309 6.88 13.32 -11.60
N ASP A 310 8.16 13.68 -11.38
CA ASP A 310 9.28 12.95 -11.98
C ASP A 310 9.40 11.52 -11.41
N GLU A 311 9.12 11.33 -10.12
CA GLU A 311 9.08 10.01 -9.49
C GLU A 311 7.87 9.19 -9.93
N MET A 312 6.69 9.82 -10.08
CA MET A 312 5.51 9.18 -10.66
C MET A 312 5.84 8.69 -12.07
N ASP A 313 6.39 9.55 -12.91
CA ASP A 313 6.80 9.20 -14.27
C ASP A 313 7.81 8.05 -14.26
N ALA A 314 8.82 8.09 -13.39
CA ALA A 314 9.80 7.01 -13.26
C ALA A 314 9.16 5.66 -12.93
N VAL A 315 8.16 5.63 -12.03
CA VAL A 315 7.44 4.40 -11.64
C VAL A 315 6.54 3.89 -12.78
N TYR A 316 5.83 4.79 -13.47
CA TYR A 316 4.92 4.42 -14.55
C TYR A 316 5.63 4.10 -15.88
N ASP A 317 6.86 4.62 -16.07
CA ASP A 317 7.67 4.35 -17.25
C ASP A 317 8.50 3.06 -17.16
N LEU A 318 8.48 2.37 -16.01
CA LEU A 318 9.13 1.06 -15.80
C LEU A 318 8.72 0.03 -16.88
N PRO A 319 9.54 -1.00 -17.13
CA PRO A 319 9.37 -1.92 -18.27
C PRO A 319 8.29 -2.98 -18.01
N TYR A 320 7.03 -2.55 -17.81
CA TYR A 320 5.89 -3.45 -17.72
C TYR A 320 5.66 -4.20 -19.04
N ALA A 321 5.35 -5.49 -18.96
CA ALA A 321 4.94 -6.30 -20.10
C ALA A 321 3.58 -5.83 -20.67
N ARG A 322 2.74 -5.22 -19.81
CA ARG A 322 1.35 -4.87 -20.09
C ARG A 322 0.56 -6.06 -20.63
N ALA A 323 0.67 -7.18 -19.93
CA ALA A 323 -0.09 -8.40 -20.23
C ALA A 323 -0.18 -9.29 -18.99
N PRO A 324 -1.14 -10.24 -18.95
CA PRO A 324 -1.12 -11.36 -18.03
C PRO A 324 0.16 -12.19 -18.19
N HIS A 325 0.58 -12.83 -17.11
CA HIS A 325 1.69 -13.78 -17.16
C HIS A 325 1.40 -14.92 -18.15
N PRO A 326 2.38 -15.34 -19.00
CA PRO A 326 2.15 -16.35 -20.04
C PRO A 326 1.69 -17.71 -19.53
N SER A 327 1.94 -18.03 -18.25
CA SER A 327 1.49 -19.29 -17.64
C SER A 327 -0.04 -19.48 -17.63
N TYR A 328 -0.81 -18.40 -17.80
CA TYR A 328 -2.27 -18.47 -17.88
C TYR A 328 -2.79 -18.89 -19.27
N GLY A 329 -1.93 -18.95 -20.29
CA GLY A 329 -2.34 -19.28 -21.67
C GLY A 329 -3.44 -18.35 -22.17
N ASP A 330 -4.52 -18.92 -22.71
CA ASP A 330 -5.67 -18.18 -23.24
C ASP A 330 -6.73 -17.85 -22.18
N ALA A 331 -6.44 -18.06 -20.89
CA ALA A 331 -7.41 -17.79 -19.83
C ALA A 331 -7.76 -16.30 -19.75
N LYS A 332 -9.05 -15.99 -19.83
CA LYS A 332 -9.56 -14.63 -19.69
C LYS A 332 -9.41 -14.15 -18.24
N ILE A 333 -8.82 -12.98 -18.03
CA ILE A 333 -8.79 -12.30 -16.73
C ILE A 333 -9.66 -11.04 -16.86
N PRO A 334 -10.88 -11.01 -16.27
CA PRO A 334 -11.81 -9.90 -16.49
C PRO A 334 -11.24 -8.52 -16.16
N ALA A 335 -10.48 -8.39 -15.07
CA ALA A 335 -9.84 -7.14 -14.67
C ALA A 335 -8.84 -6.65 -15.73
N TRP A 336 -8.05 -7.55 -16.32
CA TRP A 336 -7.12 -7.22 -17.40
C TRP A 336 -7.86 -6.70 -18.64
N ASP A 337 -8.96 -7.35 -19.04
CA ASP A 337 -9.73 -6.94 -20.21
C ASP A 337 -10.32 -5.54 -20.07
N MET A 338 -10.71 -5.15 -18.85
CA MET A 338 -11.20 -3.80 -18.57
C MET A 338 -10.11 -2.73 -18.69
N ILE A 339 -8.87 -3.05 -18.28
CA ILE A 339 -7.82 -2.05 -18.05
C ILE A 339 -6.71 -1.99 -19.10
N LYS A 340 -6.65 -2.95 -20.04
CA LYS A 340 -5.55 -3.06 -21.02
C LYS A 340 -5.32 -1.82 -21.90
N PHE A 341 -6.39 -1.06 -22.13
CA PHE A 341 -6.37 0.20 -22.90
C PHE A 341 -6.59 1.44 -22.01
N SER A 342 -6.39 1.31 -20.71
CA SER A 342 -6.52 2.40 -19.74
C SER A 342 -5.15 3.01 -19.42
N VAL A 343 -5.16 4.30 -19.06
CA VAL A 343 -3.96 5.05 -18.67
C VAL A 343 -4.24 5.79 -17.37
N THR A 344 -3.46 5.52 -16.32
CA THR A 344 -3.59 6.25 -15.05
C THR A 344 -2.87 7.59 -15.12
N VAL A 345 -3.52 8.72 -14.85
CA VAL A 345 -2.88 10.05 -14.97
C VAL A 345 -2.49 10.66 -13.62
N MET A 346 -3.11 10.21 -12.54
CA MET A 346 -2.83 10.68 -11.18
C MET A 346 -3.24 9.66 -10.10
N ARG A 347 -2.84 9.94 -8.86
CA ARG A 347 -3.27 9.25 -7.62
C ARG A 347 -3.66 10.26 -6.54
N GLY A 348 -4.40 9.80 -5.54
CA GLY A 348 -4.89 10.61 -4.42
C GLY A 348 -6.25 11.23 -4.69
N CYS A 349 -6.98 11.54 -3.63
CA CYS A 349 -8.33 12.13 -3.72
C CYS A 349 -8.57 13.10 -2.57
N PHE A 350 -8.74 14.38 -2.88
CA PHE A 350 -9.08 15.39 -1.87
C PHE A 350 -10.57 15.40 -1.47
N GLY A 351 -11.38 14.53 -2.08
CA GLY A 351 -12.83 14.44 -1.83
C GLY A 351 -13.16 14.07 -0.39
N GLY A 352 -12.35 13.20 0.24
CA GLY A 352 -12.51 12.88 1.66
C GLY A 352 -13.84 12.23 2.01
N CYS A 353 -14.43 11.46 1.09
CA CYS A 353 -15.68 10.75 1.36
C CYS A 353 -15.51 9.81 2.56
N THR A 354 -16.54 9.73 3.41
CA THR A 354 -16.51 8.84 4.58
C THR A 354 -16.30 7.39 4.14
N PHE A 355 -15.40 6.67 4.80
CA PHE A 355 -15.01 5.28 4.48
C PHE A 355 -14.37 5.09 3.09
N CYS A 356 -13.83 6.16 2.50
CA CYS A 356 -13.16 6.08 1.21
C CYS A 356 -11.78 5.43 1.33
N SER A 357 -11.65 4.23 0.78
CA SER A 357 -10.37 3.52 0.68
C SER A 357 -9.29 4.33 -0.03
N ILE A 358 -9.66 5.12 -1.04
CA ILE A 358 -8.71 5.95 -1.80
C ILE A 358 -8.10 7.03 -0.90
N THR A 359 -8.91 7.78 -0.15
CA THR A 359 -8.36 8.84 0.72
C THR A 359 -7.51 8.25 1.84
N GLU A 360 -7.95 7.15 2.44
CA GLU A 360 -7.23 6.51 3.54
C GLU A 360 -5.95 5.77 3.12
N HIS A 361 -5.90 5.27 1.88
CA HIS A 361 -4.75 4.59 1.32
C HIS A 361 -3.83 5.56 0.57
N GLU A 362 -4.34 6.23 -0.46
CA GLU A 362 -3.53 7.07 -1.34
C GLU A 362 -3.25 8.46 -0.78
N GLY A 363 -4.10 8.93 0.14
CA GLY A 363 -4.04 10.28 0.71
C GLY A 363 -4.86 11.31 -0.06
N ARG A 364 -4.88 12.55 0.47
CA ARG A 364 -5.64 13.68 -0.10
C ARG A 364 -4.88 14.49 -1.15
N ILE A 365 -3.57 14.37 -1.17
CA ILE A 365 -2.69 15.15 -2.05
C ILE A 365 -2.67 14.46 -3.41
N ILE A 366 -3.03 15.20 -4.46
CA ILE A 366 -2.99 14.70 -5.83
C ILE A 366 -1.55 14.58 -6.30
N GLN A 367 -1.18 13.39 -6.75
CA GLN A 367 0.10 13.10 -7.39
C GLN A 367 -0.11 12.94 -8.88
N ASN A 368 0.53 13.79 -9.68
CA ASN A 368 0.29 13.86 -11.10
C ASN A 368 1.45 13.28 -11.88
N ARG A 369 1.16 12.51 -12.92
CA ARG A 369 2.15 12.23 -13.96
C ARG A 369 2.31 13.44 -14.86
N SER A 370 3.46 13.55 -15.53
CA SER A 370 3.61 14.54 -16.59
C SER A 370 2.78 14.15 -17.81
N GLU A 371 2.37 15.16 -18.59
CA GLU A 371 1.75 14.95 -19.90
C GLU A 371 2.64 14.10 -20.82
N GLY A 372 3.95 14.34 -20.78
CA GLY A 372 4.92 13.58 -21.56
C GLY A 372 4.92 12.08 -21.22
N SER A 373 4.88 11.70 -19.94
CA SER A 373 4.79 10.28 -19.56
C SER A 373 3.46 9.65 -20.00
N ILE A 374 2.36 10.39 -19.86
CA ILE A 374 1.03 9.93 -20.29
C ILE A 374 1.01 9.67 -21.79
N LEU A 375 1.52 10.60 -22.60
CA LEU A 375 1.58 10.44 -24.06
C LEU A 375 2.48 9.27 -24.47
N ARG A 376 3.64 9.09 -23.83
CA ARG A 376 4.52 7.93 -24.08
C ARG A 376 3.82 6.60 -23.76
N GLU A 377 3.00 6.54 -22.72
CA GLU A 377 2.22 5.33 -22.42
C GLU A 377 1.13 5.07 -23.47
N ILE A 378 0.42 6.11 -23.91
CA ILE A 378 -0.57 6.01 -25.00
C ILE A 378 0.09 5.50 -26.28
N GLU A 379 1.28 6.00 -26.63
CA GLU A 379 2.07 5.50 -27.78
C GLU A 379 2.44 4.03 -27.61
N LYS A 380 2.91 3.63 -26.40
CA LYS A 380 3.19 2.21 -26.11
C LYS A 380 1.94 1.34 -26.27
N ILE A 381 0.76 1.80 -25.84
CA ILE A 381 -0.50 1.07 -26.01
C ILE A 381 -0.84 0.92 -27.50
N ARG A 382 -0.77 2.02 -28.25
CA ARG A 382 -1.00 2.05 -29.70
C ARG A 382 -0.11 1.07 -30.44
N ASP A 383 1.17 1.04 -30.08
CA ASP A 383 2.20 0.32 -30.85
C ASP A 383 2.36 -1.15 -30.42
N LYS A 384 2.03 -1.50 -29.17
CA LYS A 384 2.39 -2.79 -28.59
C LYS A 384 1.22 -3.60 -28.02
N THR A 385 0.08 -3.00 -27.71
CA THR A 385 -1.02 -3.76 -27.08
C THR A 385 -1.91 -4.40 -28.15
N PRO A 386 -2.00 -5.75 -28.20
CA PRO A 386 -2.84 -6.43 -29.19
C PRO A 386 -4.32 -6.04 -29.07
N GLY A 387 -4.96 -5.84 -30.22
CA GLY A 387 -6.39 -5.52 -30.30
C GLY A 387 -6.76 -4.08 -29.94
N PHE A 388 -5.79 -3.16 -29.84
CA PHE A 388 -6.10 -1.74 -29.63
C PHE A 388 -6.89 -1.18 -30.82
N THR A 389 -8.02 -0.54 -30.53
CA THR A 389 -8.98 -0.04 -31.53
C THR A 389 -8.78 1.45 -31.87
N GLY A 390 -7.78 2.10 -31.28
CA GLY A 390 -7.60 3.55 -31.37
C GLY A 390 -8.30 4.34 -30.25
N VAL A 391 -8.99 3.67 -29.33
CA VAL A 391 -9.71 4.30 -28.21
C VAL A 391 -9.09 3.92 -26.87
N ILE A 392 -8.65 4.92 -26.10
CA ILE A 392 -8.31 4.76 -24.69
C ILE A 392 -9.62 4.60 -23.92
N SER A 393 -9.80 3.48 -23.23
CA SER A 393 -11.06 3.12 -22.59
C SER A 393 -11.32 3.88 -21.29
N ASP A 394 -10.25 4.28 -20.60
CA ASP A 394 -10.32 4.96 -19.31
C ASP A 394 -9.08 5.83 -19.04
N ILE A 395 -9.31 6.98 -18.40
CA ILE A 395 -8.28 7.87 -17.88
C ILE A 395 -8.30 7.72 -16.35
N GLY A 396 -7.43 6.84 -15.88
CA GLY A 396 -7.42 6.36 -14.51
C GLY A 396 -6.98 7.40 -13.48
N GLY A 397 -7.46 7.18 -12.26
CA GLY A 397 -7.39 8.09 -11.12
C GLY A 397 -8.79 8.16 -10.47
N PRO A 398 -8.95 8.73 -9.26
CA PRO A 398 -10.26 8.75 -8.60
C PRO A 398 -11.33 9.52 -9.40
N THR A 399 -10.93 10.60 -10.08
CA THR A 399 -11.69 11.24 -11.17
C THR A 399 -10.73 12.09 -12.00
N ALA A 400 -10.73 11.93 -13.32
CA ALA A 400 -9.82 12.66 -14.22
C ALA A 400 -9.84 14.19 -14.02
N ASN A 401 -10.96 14.74 -13.54
CA ASN A 401 -11.11 16.17 -13.24
C ASN A 401 -10.23 16.67 -12.08
N MET A 402 -9.63 15.79 -11.27
CA MET A 402 -8.70 16.22 -10.21
C MET A 402 -7.25 16.40 -10.69
N TYR A 403 -6.94 16.01 -11.93
CA TYR A 403 -5.58 16.13 -12.46
C TYR A 403 -5.08 17.57 -12.34
N ARG A 404 -3.88 17.75 -11.76
CA ARG A 404 -3.22 19.04 -11.46
C ARG A 404 -3.95 19.97 -10.48
N MET A 405 -5.09 19.56 -9.91
CA MET A 405 -5.68 20.29 -8.80
C MET A 405 -4.85 20.13 -7.53
N ALA A 406 -4.67 21.22 -6.80
CA ALA A 406 -3.92 21.24 -5.56
C ALA A 406 -4.40 22.39 -4.65
N CYS A 407 -3.92 22.41 -3.40
CA CYS A 407 -4.07 23.59 -2.57
C CYS A 407 -3.31 24.78 -3.19
N LYS A 408 -3.89 25.99 -3.10
CA LYS A 408 -3.30 27.23 -3.60
C LYS A 408 -1.99 27.63 -2.89
N ASP A 409 -1.85 27.25 -1.61
CA ASP A 409 -0.67 27.55 -0.80
C ASP A 409 -0.10 26.26 -0.17
N PRO A 410 1.14 25.85 -0.51
CA PRO A 410 1.79 24.69 0.08
C PRO A 410 1.91 24.73 1.61
N LYS A 411 2.00 25.92 2.22
CA LYS A 411 2.05 26.07 3.69
C LYS A 411 0.72 25.72 4.32
N ILE A 412 -0.39 26.12 3.70
CA ILE A 412 -1.74 25.76 4.14
C ILE A 412 -1.92 24.25 3.99
N ASP A 413 -1.53 23.69 2.84
CA ASP A 413 -1.61 22.24 2.60
C ASP A 413 -0.86 21.44 3.66
N ALA A 414 0.40 21.81 3.93
CA ALA A 414 1.23 21.14 4.93
C ALA A 414 0.66 21.25 6.35
N ALA A 415 -0.05 22.32 6.69
CA ALA A 415 -0.67 22.53 8.01
C ALA A 415 -2.11 21.98 8.12
N CYS A 416 -2.74 21.59 7.01
CA CYS A 416 -4.15 21.23 6.96
C CYS A 416 -4.46 19.92 7.69
N ARG A 417 -5.55 19.90 8.46
CA ARG A 417 -6.11 18.69 9.11
C ARG A 417 -7.58 18.43 8.76
N LEU A 418 -8.11 19.15 7.77
CA LEU A 418 -9.49 18.94 7.32
C LEU A 418 -9.61 17.57 6.61
N PRO A 419 -10.71 16.83 6.83
CA PRO A 419 -10.91 15.52 6.24
C PRO A 419 -11.27 15.58 4.75
N SER A 420 -11.83 16.70 4.28
CA SER A 420 -12.31 16.91 2.92
C SER A 420 -12.03 18.34 2.45
N CYS A 421 -11.79 18.50 1.14
CA CYS A 421 -11.70 19.81 0.48
C CYS A 421 -13.02 20.23 -0.19
N VAL A 422 -14.05 19.37 -0.20
CA VAL A 422 -15.32 19.59 -0.91
C VAL A 422 -16.56 19.50 -0.02
N PHE A 423 -16.37 19.20 1.27
CA PHE A 423 -17.45 19.10 2.25
C PHE A 423 -17.09 19.84 3.56
N PRO A 424 -18.04 20.55 4.21
CA PRO A 424 -19.43 20.76 3.79
C PRO A 424 -19.58 21.69 2.57
N ASP A 425 -18.58 22.53 2.33
CA ASP A 425 -18.49 23.43 1.18
C ASP A 425 -17.14 23.24 0.46
N ILE A 426 -17.03 23.73 -0.76
CA ILE A 426 -15.76 23.74 -1.50
C ILE A 426 -14.77 24.65 -0.77
N CYS A 427 -13.62 24.10 -0.42
CA CYS A 427 -12.57 24.82 0.28
C CYS A 427 -12.07 26.00 -0.57
N PRO A 428 -12.04 27.24 -0.04
CA PRO A 428 -11.58 28.41 -0.80
C PRO A 428 -10.08 28.34 -1.14
N ASN A 429 -9.31 27.49 -0.45
CA ASN A 429 -7.90 27.23 -0.73
C ASN A 429 -7.66 26.14 -1.77
N LEU A 430 -8.70 25.46 -2.27
CA LEU A 430 -8.55 24.50 -3.37
C LEU A 430 -8.46 25.25 -4.70
N ASN A 431 -7.43 24.95 -5.50
CA ASN A 431 -7.40 25.38 -6.89
C ASN A 431 -8.32 24.46 -7.70
N THR A 432 -9.41 25.02 -8.22
CA THR A 432 -10.40 24.32 -9.05
C THR A 432 -10.17 24.52 -10.55
N SER A 433 -9.15 25.30 -10.94
CA SER A 433 -8.71 25.42 -12.33
C SER A 433 -7.76 24.27 -12.62
N HIS A 434 -8.16 23.38 -13.55
CA HIS A 434 -7.40 22.19 -13.95
C HIS A 434 -7.23 22.14 -15.47
#